data_AF-A0AAD9AJS5-F1
#
_entry.id   AF-A0AAD9AJS5-F1
#
_cell.length_a   1.000
_cell.length_b   1.000
_cell.length_c   1.000
_cell.angle_alpha   90.00
_cell.angle_beta   90.00
_cell.angle_gamma   90.00
#
_symmetry.space_group_name_H-M   'P 1'
#
loop_
_entity.id
_entity.type
_entity.pdbx_description
1 polymer ?
#
loop_
_entity_poly.entity_id
_entity_poly.type
_entity_poly.pdbx_seq_one_letter_code
_entity_poly.pdbx_strand_id
1 'polypeptide(L)'
;MQDIVLAQVAKFGGAANFSCGVAAITGLLLHWLYFIHGPKSMDAPSIVAFHAVALSMLLARTVLSYGFYNGLIVYAAISGSYFAALYTSIGVYRVFFHPLRKFPGPFPARITKFYSMWANRDWKLHDRILKLHENLGDVVRLGPNEISVSDIDTYIKFHGPQSKVTKRWTGFYGALASKHELNLDAIWENEAHRDRRRVWDTALGTKALERYEEETRAVLRAWLGRIEEVEGKPIDTALYAKLIPFDNMGRVGFSHNFGTVQDGRDDRMLELIETSFKLAARMGGISWPLMLLSSIPRFGMVKEFEGLGARLVDERMAVRPNPRAVTVGES
;
A
#
# COMPACT_ATOMS: atom_id res chain seq x y z
N MET A 1 32.93 -44.72 -24.75
CA MET A 1 31.68 -43.93 -24.74
C MET A 1 31.36 -43.43 -23.33
N GLN A 2 31.44 -44.27 -22.30
CA GLN A 2 31.31 -43.85 -20.88
C GLN A 2 32.35 -42.79 -20.46
N ASP A 3 33.61 -42.90 -20.86
CA ASP A 3 34.65 -41.92 -20.47
C ASP A 3 34.46 -40.53 -21.09
N ILE A 4 33.87 -40.45 -22.30
CA ILE A 4 33.54 -39.19 -22.97
C ILE A 4 32.36 -38.52 -22.26
N VAL A 5 31.35 -39.30 -21.86
CA VAL A 5 30.21 -38.82 -21.09
C VAL A 5 30.65 -38.36 -19.70
N LEU A 6 31.51 -39.10 -19.01
CA LEU A 6 32.09 -38.72 -17.71
C LEU A 6 32.96 -37.46 -17.81
N ALA A 7 33.79 -37.33 -18.84
CA ALA A 7 34.60 -36.14 -19.09
C ALA A 7 33.74 -34.91 -19.42
N GLN A 8 32.66 -35.09 -20.19
CA GLN A 8 31.69 -34.03 -20.44
C GLN A 8 30.98 -33.62 -19.14
N VAL A 9 30.46 -34.57 -18.35
CA VAL A 9 29.78 -34.30 -17.08
C VAL A 9 30.71 -33.60 -16.07
N ALA A 10 31.97 -33.99 -15.97
CA ALA A 10 32.96 -33.34 -15.11
C ALA A 10 33.29 -31.90 -15.56
N LYS A 11 33.43 -31.67 -16.88
CA LYS A 11 33.64 -30.34 -17.46
C LYS A 11 32.41 -29.44 -17.30
N PHE A 12 31.21 -30.02 -17.40
CA PHE A 12 29.93 -29.35 -17.13
C PHE A 12 29.79 -28.96 -15.65
N GLY A 13 30.14 -29.87 -14.73
CA GLY A 13 30.13 -29.60 -13.29
C GLY A 13 31.08 -28.48 -12.88
N GLY A 14 32.31 -28.47 -13.40
CA GLY A 14 33.30 -27.42 -13.10
C GLY A 14 32.87 -26.02 -13.58
N ALA A 15 32.36 -25.91 -14.81
CA ALA A 15 31.89 -24.63 -15.36
C ALA A 15 30.64 -24.12 -14.64
N ALA A 16 29.69 -25.02 -14.32
CA ALA A 16 28.49 -24.67 -13.56
C ALA A 16 28.83 -24.19 -12.14
N ASN A 17 29.78 -24.84 -11.46
CA ASN A 17 30.24 -24.44 -10.13
C ASN A 17 30.87 -23.04 -10.13
N PHE A 18 31.72 -22.73 -11.12
CA PHE A 18 32.29 -21.39 -11.27
C PHE A 18 31.21 -20.33 -11.52
N SER A 19 30.26 -20.60 -12.43
CA SER A 19 29.14 -19.69 -12.69
C SER A 19 28.25 -19.48 -11.45
N CYS A 20 28.02 -20.53 -10.65
CA CYS A 20 27.27 -20.42 -9.39
C CYS A 20 28.03 -19.56 -8.36
N GLY A 21 29.36 -19.68 -8.29
CA GLY A 21 30.20 -18.83 -7.43
C GLY A 21 30.13 -17.35 -7.82
N VAL A 22 30.27 -17.05 -9.13
CA VAL A 22 30.11 -15.68 -9.65
C VAL A 22 28.71 -15.14 -9.36
N ALA A 23 27.67 -15.95 -9.56
CA ALA A 23 26.29 -15.58 -9.30
C ALA A 23 26.05 -15.27 -7.81
N ALA A 24 26.63 -16.05 -6.90
CA ALA A 24 26.58 -15.78 -5.46
C ALA A 24 27.24 -14.44 -5.11
N ILE A 25 28.45 -14.17 -5.64
CA ILE A 25 29.17 -12.91 -5.42
C ILE A 25 28.34 -11.73 -5.94
N THR A 26 27.76 -11.84 -7.13
CA THR A 26 26.87 -10.79 -7.69
C THR A 26 25.67 -10.53 -6.78
N GLY A 27 25.05 -11.59 -6.22
CA GLY A 27 23.96 -11.45 -5.24
C GLY A 27 24.39 -10.71 -3.97
N LEU A 28 25.59 -11.03 -3.45
CA LEU A 28 26.16 -10.33 -2.29
C LEU A 28 26.44 -8.85 -2.59
N LEU A 29 27.07 -8.56 -3.73
CA LEU A 29 27.37 -7.20 -4.16
C LEU A 29 26.08 -6.39 -4.38
N LEU A 30 25.05 -6.99 -4.97
CA LEU A 30 23.77 -6.30 -5.17
C LEU A 30 23.11 -5.94 -3.85
N HIS A 31 23.21 -6.79 -2.82
CA HIS A 31 22.77 -6.41 -1.49
C HIS A 31 23.55 -5.21 -0.95
N TRP A 32 24.88 -5.29 -0.95
CA TRP A 32 25.76 -4.29 -0.32
C TRP A 32 25.79 -2.96 -1.05
N LEU A 33 25.67 -2.96 -2.37
CA LEU A 33 25.74 -1.73 -3.17
C LEU A 33 24.36 -1.12 -3.39
N TYR A 34 23.29 -1.92 -3.46
CA TYR A 34 21.95 -1.43 -3.83
C TYR A 34 20.89 -1.61 -2.75
N PHE A 35 20.59 -2.84 -2.32
CA PHE A 35 19.41 -3.10 -1.46
C PHE A 35 19.54 -2.64 -0.01
N ILE A 36 20.76 -2.46 0.49
CA ILE A 36 20.99 -1.92 1.84
C ILE A 36 20.70 -0.41 1.92
N HIS A 37 20.72 0.29 0.78
CA HIS A 37 20.65 1.75 0.71
C HIS A 37 19.23 2.26 0.47
N GLY A 38 18.49 2.49 1.55
CA GLY A 38 17.17 3.12 1.51
C GLY A 38 16.04 2.23 0.99
N PRO A 39 14.79 2.72 1.01
CA PRO A 39 13.63 1.93 0.60
C PRO A 39 13.54 1.81 -0.91
N LYS A 40 13.18 0.62 -1.38
CA LYS A 40 13.12 0.25 -2.81
C LYS A 40 11.71 -0.08 -3.29
N SER A 41 10.69 0.20 -2.48
CA SER A 41 9.31 -0.17 -2.80
C SER A 41 8.76 0.55 -4.02
N MET A 42 9.17 1.80 -4.25
CA MET A 42 8.75 2.61 -5.39
C MET A 42 9.44 2.18 -6.69
N ASP A 43 10.68 1.68 -6.59
CA ASP A 43 11.46 1.19 -7.74
C ASP A 43 11.09 -0.25 -8.14
N ALA A 44 10.09 -0.85 -7.49
CA ALA A 44 9.74 -2.25 -7.67
C ALA A 44 9.45 -2.63 -9.14
N PRO A 45 8.71 -1.84 -9.95
CA PRO A 45 8.52 -2.16 -11.37
C PRO A 45 9.83 -2.26 -12.15
N SER A 46 10.73 -1.29 -11.96
CA SER A 46 12.04 -1.26 -12.60
C SER A 46 12.93 -2.43 -12.16
N ILE A 47 12.92 -2.76 -10.86
CA ILE A 47 13.67 -3.88 -10.30
C ILE A 47 13.16 -5.21 -10.88
N VAL A 48 11.85 -5.40 -10.92
CA VAL A 48 11.23 -6.62 -11.47
C VAL A 48 11.52 -6.74 -12.97
N ALA A 49 11.39 -5.66 -13.73
CA ALA A 49 11.70 -5.65 -15.16
C ALA A 49 13.17 -6.01 -15.43
N PHE A 50 14.11 -5.41 -14.68
CA PHE A 50 15.53 -5.72 -14.77
C PHE A 50 15.82 -7.21 -14.51
N HIS A 51 15.28 -7.76 -13.42
CA HIS A 51 15.48 -9.17 -13.09
C HIS A 51 14.80 -10.09 -14.09
N ALA A 52 13.61 -9.75 -14.59
CA ALA A 52 12.92 -10.53 -15.61
C ALA A 52 13.75 -10.62 -16.89
N VAL A 53 14.26 -9.49 -17.40
CA VAL A 53 15.12 -9.46 -18.58
C VAL A 53 16.41 -10.25 -18.36
N ALA A 54 17.09 -10.02 -17.23
CA ALA A 54 18.35 -10.70 -16.92
C ALA A 54 18.17 -12.23 -16.80
N LEU A 55 17.10 -12.69 -16.14
CA LEU A 55 16.80 -14.11 -15.99
C LEU A 55 16.34 -14.74 -17.31
N SER A 56 15.57 -14.03 -18.14
CA SER A 56 15.21 -14.52 -19.48
C SER A 56 16.43 -14.66 -20.40
N MET A 57 17.36 -13.70 -20.36
CA MET A 57 18.62 -13.79 -21.09
C MET A 57 19.49 -14.96 -20.58
N LEU A 58 19.57 -15.17 -19.26
CA LEU A 58 20.28 -16.29 -18.67
C LEU A 58 19.66 -17.63 -19.08
N LEU A 59 18.33 -17.73 -19.06
CA LEU A 59 17.60 -18.91 -19.50
C LEU A 59 17.86 -19.21 -20.97
N ALA A 60 17.74 -18.21 -21.85
CA ALA A 60 18.04 -18.38 -23.27
C ALA A 60 19.49 -18.83 -23.48
N ARG A 61 20.45 -18.19 -22.80
CA ARG A 61 21.87 -18.54 -22.92
C ARG A 61 22.17 -19.96 -22.47
N THR A 62 21.61 -20.39 -21.35
CA THR A 62 21.84 -21.73 -20.79
C THR A 62 21.19 -22.81 -21.65
N VAL A 63 19.95 -22.61 -22.12
CA VAL A 63 19.26 -23.53 -23.03
C VAL A 63 20.00 -23.64 -24.37
N LEU A 64 20.45 -22.52 -24.95
CA LEU A 64 21.21 -22.53 -26.22
C LEU A 64 22.58 -23.18 -26.09
N SER A 65 23.22 -23.09 -24.91
CA SER A 65 24.59 -23.62 -24.71
C SER A 65 24.61 -25.09 -24.30
N TYR A 66 23.60 -25.56 -23.55
CA TYR A 66 23.61 -26.88 -22.91
C TYR A 66 22.44 -27.78 -23.35
N GLY A 67 21.55 -27.29 -24.22
CA GLY A 67 20.30 -27.96 -24.58
C GLY A 67 19.18 -27.70 -23.55
N PHE A 68 17.95 -28.07 -23.89
CA PHE A 68 16.77 -27.70 -23.08
C PHE A 68 16.83 -28.22 -21.63
N TYR A 69 16.94 -29.53 -21.44
CA TYR A 69 16.90 -30.14 -20.10
C TYR A 69 18.11 -29.73 -19.23
N ASN A 70 19.33 -29.89 -19.74
CA ASN A 70 20.54 -29.54 -18.98
C ASN A 70 20.66 -28.02 -18.78
N GLY A 71 20.23 -27.22 -19.77
CA GLY A 71 20.17 -25.76 -19.65
C GLY A 71 19.25 -25.30 -18.53
N LEU A 72 18.08 -25.92 -18.37
CA LEU A 72 17.17 -25.63 -17.25
C LEU A 72 17.79 -25.96 -15.88
N ILE A 73 18.51 -27.08 -15.76
CA ILE A 73 19.21 -27.45 -14.51
C ILE A 73 20.29 -26.42 -14.17
N VAL A 74 21.12 -26.04 -15.14
CA VAL A 74 22.18 -25.03 -14.96
C VAL A 74 21.58 -23.66 -14.64
N TYR A 75 20.50 -23.27 -15.33
CA TYR A 75 19.76 -22.04 -15.04
C TYR A 75 19.25 -22.02 -13.60
N ALA A 76 18.61 -23.11 -13.13
CA ALA A 76 18.10 -23.23 -11.78
C ALA A 76 19.23 -23.17 -10.73
N ALA A 77 20.37 -23.82 -11.00
CA ALA A 77 21.53 -23.78 -10.11
C ALA A 77 22.12 -22.36 -9.99
N ILE A 78 22.33 -21.67 -11.12
CA ILE A 78 22.91 -20.31 -11.15
C ILE A 78 21.95 -19.30 -10.50
N SER A 79 20.68 -19.29 -10.91
CA SER A 79 19.67 -18.38 -10.35
C SER A 79 19.40 -18.67 -8.87
N GLY A 80 19.36 -19.95 -8.48
CA GLY A 80 19.25 -20.38 -7.09
C GLY A 80 20.42 -19.89 -6.24
N SER A 81 21.67 -20.05 -6.72
CA SER A 81 22.87 -19.55 -6.05
C SER A 81 22.83 -18.02 -5.85
N TYR A 82 22.45 -17.29 -6.89
CA TYR A 82 22.28 -15.82 -6.85
C TYR A 82 21.26 -15.38 -5.79
N PHE A 83 20.04 -15.93 -5.83
CA PHE A 83 18.98 -15.54 -4.89
C PHE A 83 19.27 -16.01 -3.47
N ALA A 84 19.83 -17.22 -3.30
CA ALA A 84 20.22 -17.72 -1.99
C ALA A 84 21.26 -16.80 -1.33
N ALA A 85 22.31 -16.40 -2.06
CA ALA A 85 23.31 -15.48 -1.56
C ALA A 85 22.73 -14.11 -1.22
N LEU A 86 21.91 -13.55 -2.13
CA LEU A 86 21.25 -12.26 -1.95
C LEU A 86 20.36 -12.23 -0.69
N TYR A 87 19.41 -13.16 -0.57
CA TYR A 87 18.46 -13.17 0.54
C TYR A 87 19.09 -13.58 1.87
N THR A 88 20.09 -14.48 1.86
CA THR A 88 20.84 -14.81 3.06
C THR A 88 21.61 -13.59 3.56
N SER A 89 22.30 -12.87 2.67
CA SER A 89 23.01 -11.63 3.02
C SER A 89 22.08 -10.56 3.60
N ILE A 90 20.90 -10.37 2.98
CA ILE A 90 19.86 -9.47 3.50
C ILE A 90 19.37 -9.92 4.89
N GLY A 91 19.10 -11.21 5.08
CA GLY A 91 18.63 -11.78 6.34
C GLY A 91 19.64 -11.58 7.46
N VAL A 92 20.91 -11.93 7.22
CA VAL A 92 22.01 -11.76 8.18
C VAL A 92 22.17 -10.30 8.58
N TYR A 93 22.17 -9.38 7.61
CA TYR A 93 22.22 -7.95 7.90
C TYR A 93 21.05 -7.48 8.77
N ARG A 94 19.81 -7.85 8.40
CA ARG A 94 18.60 -7.44 9.10
C ARG A 94 18.52 -7.91 10.56
N VAL A 95 19.06 -9.08 10.84
CA VAL A 95 19.08 -9.68 12.18
C VAL A 95 20.23 -9.12 13.02
N PHE A 96 21.45 -9.10 12.49
CA PHE A 96 22.65 -8.85 13.30
C PHE A 96 23.20 -7.43 13.20
N PHE A 97 23.06 -6.76 12.06
CA PHE A 97 23.73 -5.48 11.79
C PHE A 97 22.77 -4.29 11.67
N HIS A 98 21.47 -4.55 11.54
CA HIS A 98 20.47 -3.51 11.34
C HIS A 98 20.37 -2.57 12.56
N PRO A 99 20.25 -1.24 12.36
CA PRO A 99 20.12 -0.27 13.47
C PRO A 99 18.93 -0.54 14.40
N LEU A 100 17.85 -1.13 13.87
CA LEU A 100 16.66 -1.50 14.65
C LEU A 100 16.79 -2.83 15.40
N ARG A 101 17.94 -3.52 15.38
CA ARG A 101 18.14 -4.80 16.08
C ARG A 101 17.96 -4.72 17.60
N LYS A 102 18.17 -3.52 18.17
CA LYS A 102 18.06 -3.24 19.61
C LYS A 102 16.61 -3.24 20.11
N PHE A 103 15.64 -3.10 19.23
CA PHE A 103 14.23 -3.06 19.61
C PHE A 103 13.64 -4.47 19.65
N PRO A 104 12.87 -4.81 20.70
CA PRO A 104 12.25 -6.11 20.82
C PRO A 104 11.17 -6.28 19.75
N GLY A 105 10.88 -7.53 19.40
CA GLY A 105 9.84 -7.84 18.42
C GLY A 105 9.95 -9.28 17.92
N PRO A 106 8.88 -9.80 17.29
CA PRO A 106 8.84 -11.15 16.75
C PRO A 106 10.00 -11.41 15.79
N PHE A 107 10.64 -12.57 15.90
CA PHE A 107 11.75 -12.95 15.01
C PHE A 107 11.43 -12.78 13.51
N PRO A 108 10.30 -13.27 12.97
CA PRO A 108 9.96 -13.08 11.55
C PRO A 108 9.81 -11.60 11.16
N ALA A 109 9.36 -10.73 12.08
CA ALA A 109 9.24 -9.30 11.85
C ALA A 109 10.61 -8.64 11.61
N ARG A 110 11.69 -9.19 12.17
CA ARG A 110 13.06 -8.68 11.97
C ARG A 110 13.56 -8.96 10.55
N ILE A 111 13.16 -10.08 9.96
CA ILE A 111 13.65 -10.56 8.66
C ILE A 111 12.81 -10.03 7.52
N THR A 112 11.48 -10.06 7.64
CA THR A 112 10.58 -9.83 6.51
C THR A 112 9.31 -9.09 6.87
N LYS A 113 8.85 -8.22 5.96
CA LYS A 113 7.57 -7.51 6.07
C LYS A 113 6.37 -8.41 5.79
N PHE A 114 6.57 -9.61 5.20
CA PHE A 114 5.52 -10.62 5.08
C PHE A 114 4.95 -11.06 6.43
N TYR A 115 5.69 -10.84 7.52
CA TYR A 115 5.16 -11.01 8.87
C TYR A 115 3.89 -10.18 9.08
N SER A 116 3.84 -8.92 8.66
CA SER A 116 2.67 -8.04 8.85
C SER A 116 1.44 -8.56 8.10
N MET A 117 1.63 -9.07 6.88
CA MET A 117 0.56 -9.71 6.08
C MET A 117 0.03 -10.99 6.74
N TRP A 118 0.93 -11.82 7.26
CA TRP A 118 0.58 -13.02 8.04
C TRP A 118 -0.08 -12.65 9.38
N ALA A 119 0.40 -11.58 10.01
CA ALA A 119 -0.12 -11.05 11.26
C ALA A 119 -1.52 -10.44 11.09
N ASN A 120 -1.88 -10.01 9.87
CA ASN A 120 -3.22 -9.50 9.55
C ASN A 120 -4.13 -10.54 8.87
N ARG A 121 -3.83 -11.85 8.98
CA ARG A 121 -4.58 -12.89 8.23
C ARG A 121 -6.05 -13.05 8.58
N ASP A 122 -6.40 -12.68 9.79
CA ASP A 122 -7.70 -12.80 10.44
C ASP A 122 -8.25 -11.43 10.83
N TRP A 123 -7.72 -10.34 10.25
CA TRP A 123 -8.14 -8.95 10.50
C TRP A 123 -7.92 -8.46 11.95
N LYS A 124 -7.09 -9.17 12.73
CA LYS A 124 -6.78 -8.87 14.14
C LYS A 124 -5.37 -8.34 14.35
N LEU A 125 -4.85 -7.58 13.37
CA LEU A 125 -3.51 -6.99 13.51
C LEU A 125 -3.42 -6.04 14.71
N HIS A 126 -4.46 -5.25 14.96
CA HIS A 126 -4.54 -4.32 16.11
C HIS A 126 -4.40 -5.06 17.44
N ASP A 127 -5.15 -6.15 17.66
CA ASP A 127 -5.04 -6.98 18.87
C ASP A 127 -3.64 -7.56 19.06
N ARG A 128 -3.00 -7.97 17.97
CA ARG A 128 -1.65 -8.55 18.02
C ARG A 128 -0.61 -7.48 18.35
N ILE A 129 -0.74 -6.28 17.78
CA ILE A 129 0.14 -5.15 18.10
C ILE A 129 -0.04 -4.74 19.57
N LEU A 130 -1.28 -4.67 20.05
CA LEU A 130 -1.58 -4.38 21.46
C LEU A 130 -0.89 -5.39 22.39
N LYS A 131 -1.08 -6.69 22.15
CA LYS A 131 -0.42 -7.75 22.94
C LYS A 131 1.09 -7.68 22.88
N LEU A 132 1.66 -7.26 21.76
CA LEU A 132 3.12 -7.08 21.67
C LEU A 132 3.58 -5.92 22.55
N HIS A 133 2.86 -4.80 22.58
CA HIS A 133 3.18 -3.68 23.47
C HIS A 133 3.00 -4.06 24.94
N GLU A 134 1.96 -4.79 25.29
CA GLU A 134 1.74 -5.30 26.66
C GLU A 134 2.91 -6.18 27.15
N ASN A 135 3.52 -6.98 26.26
CA ASN A 135 4.57 -7.92 26.62
C ASN A 135 6.00 -7.39 26.46
N LEU A 136 6.22 -6.47 25.50
CA LEU A 136 7.57 -6.03 25.08
C LEU A 136 7.82 -4.53 25.35
N GLY A 137 6.80 -3.80 25.82
CA GLY A 137 6.87 -2.39 26.16
C GLY A 137 6.49 -1.44 25.03
N ASP A 138 6.77 -0.15 25.22
CA ASP A 138 6.24 0.93 24.37
C ASP A 138 6.84 0.97 22.96
N VAL A 139 7.98 0.31 22.72
CA VAL A 139 8.64 0.31 21.40
C VAL A 139 8.85 -1.12 20.92
N VAL A 140 8.12 -1.49 19.86
CA VAL A 140 8.15 -2.85 19.29
C VAL A 140 8.48 -2.80 17.80
N ARG A 141 9.40 -3.66 17.36
CA ARG A 141 9.71 -3.86 15.95
C ARG A 141 8.66 -4.75 15.27
N LEU A 142 7.94 -4.17 14.29
CA LEU A 142 6.91 -4.86 13.51
C LEU A 142 7.36 -5.26 12.10
N GLY A 143 8.51 -4.74 11.65
CA GLY A 143 9.08 -5.08 10.36
C GLY A 143 10.59 -4.82 10.29
N PRO A 144 11.25 -5.16 9.16
CA PRO A 144 12.68 -4.94 9.01
C PRO A 144 13.08 -3.48 9.23
N ASN A 145 12.28 -2.56 8.69
CA ASN A 145 12.49 -1.11 8.73
C ASN A 145 11.30 -0.39 9.42
N GLU A 146 10.61 -1.05 10.36
CA GLU A 146 9.41 -0.52 10.99
C GLU A 146 9.39 -0.81 12.48
N ILE A 147 9.06 0.22 13.25
CA ILE A 147 8.77 0.15 14.67
C ILE A 147 7.38 0.73 14.92
N SER A 148 6.69 0.14 15.88
CA SER A 148 5.51 0.69 16.52
C SER A 148 5.93 1.32 17.83
N VAL A 149 5.42 2.52 18.09
CA VAL A 149 5.70 3.27 19.31
C VAL A 149 4.37 3.64 19.96
N SER A 150 4.22 3.28 21.23
CA SER A 150 3.05 3.54 22.07
C SER A 150 3.46 4.44 23.24
N ASP A 151 4.07 5.59 22.94
CA ASP A 151 4.52 6.58 23.91
C ASP A 151 4.02 7.98 23.52
N ILE A 152 3.42 8.70 24.48
CA ILE A 152 2.82 10.02 24.26
C ILE A 152 3.85 11.10 23.98
N ASP A 153 5.00 11.06 24.65
CA ASP A 153 6.06 12.06 24.45
C ASP A 153 6.66 11.94 23.05
N THR A 154 6.86 10.71 22.59
CA THR A 154 7.31 10.42 21.23
C THR A 154 6.27 10.83 20.20
N TYR A 155 4.98 10.57 20.45
CA TYR A 155 3.90 11.03 19.57
C TYR A 155 3.93 12.55 19.38
N ILE A 156 4.02 13.32 20.47
CA ILE A 156 4.10 14.79 20.42
C ILE A 156 5.34 15.24 19.64
N LYS A 157 6.50 14.60 19.86
CA LYS A 157 7.74 14.92 19.12
C LYS A 157 7.63 14.61 17.62
N PHE A 158 6.96 13.52 17.25
CA PHE A 158 6.82 13.11 15.85
C PHE A 158 5.80 13.94 15.07
N HIS A 159 4.75 14.43 15.74
CA HIS A 159 3.69 15.23 15.11
C HIS A 159 3.82 16.73 15.39
N GLY A 160 4.80 17.14 16.19
CA GLY A 160 5.04 18.54 16.51
C GLY A 160 5.61 19.36 15.34
N PRO A 161 5.54 20.71 15.41
CA PRO A 161 5.96 21.60 14.32
C PRO A 161 7.44 21.47 13.91
N GLN A 162 8.30 21.03 14.83
CA GLN A 162 9.74 20.87 14.63
C GLN A 162 10.14 19.44 14.22
N SER A 163 9.17 18.56 13.98
CA SER A 163 9.45 17.17 13.62
C SER A 163 10.19 17.07 12.29
N LYS A 164 11.22 16.22 12.27
CA LYS A 164 11.92 15.81 11.03
C LYS A 164 11.31 14.54 10.42
N VAL A 165 10.33 13.93 11.10
CA VAL A 165 9.65 12.73 10.61
C VAL A 165 8.73 13.14 9.47
N THR A 166 8.85 12.44 8.35
CA THR A 166 8.08 12.71 7.15
C THR A 166 7.45 11.42 6.63
N LYS A 167 6.32 11.56 5.93
CA LYS A 167 5.65 10.47 5.21
C LYS A 167 6.46 9.97 4.00
N ARG A 168 7.49 10.73 3.59
CA ARG A 168 8.39 10.39 2.49
C ARG A 168 9.03 9.03 2.72
N TRP A 169 9.24 8.28 1.64
CA TRP A 169 9.98 7.00 1.66
C TRP A 169 9.33 5.85 2.46
N THR A 170 8.11 6.03 2.97
CA THR A 170 7.31 4.94 3.58
C THR A 170 6.83 3.92 2.54
N GLY A 171 6.82 4.29 1.25
CA GLY A 171 6.26 3.52 0.15
C GLY A 171 4.72 3.48 0.15
N PHE A 172 4.07 3.53 1.31
CA PHE A 172 2.62 3.56 1.43
C PHE A 172 2.01 4.82 0.80
N TYR A 173 2.44 6.02 1.22
CA TYR A 173 1.88 7.27 0.69
C TYR A 173 2.27 7.52 -0.77
N GLY A 174 3.48 7.11 -1.18
CA GLY A 174 3.87 7.11 -2.58
C GLY A 174 2.99 6.18 -3.43
N ALA A 175 2.54 5.06 -2.84
CA ALA A 175 1.68 4.12 -3.53
C ALA A 175 0.24 4.61 -3.76
N LEU A 176 -0.18 5.65 -3.04
CA LEU A 176 -1.48 6.29 -3.18
C LEU A 176 -1.50 7.40 -4.24
N ALA A 177 -0.37 7.66 -4.91
CA ALA A 177 -0.32 8.64 -5.98
C ALA A 177 -1.24 8.22 -7.14
N SER A 178 -2.03 9.16 -7.66
CA SER A 178 -2.87 8.96 -8.84
C SER A 178 -2.45 9.93 -9.92
N LYS A 179 -2.22 9.44 -11.15
CA LYS A 179 -1.74 10.25 -12.28
C LYS A 179 -0.51 11.12 -11.94
N HIS A 180 0.41 10.60 -11.12
CA HIS A 180 1.61 11.30 -10.61
C HIS A 180 1.34 12.44 -9.62
N GLU A 181 0.10 12.60 -9.15
CA GLU A 181 -0.25 13.54 -8.09
C GLU A 181 -0.53 12.84 -6.76
N LEU A 182 -0.09 13.47 -5.67
CA LEU A 182 -0.40 13.05 -4.31
C LEU A 182 -1.65 13.77 -3.82
N ASN A 183 -2.57 13.04 -3.21
CA ASN A 183 -3.68 13.63 -2.48
C ASN A 183 -3.18 14.33 -1.19
N LEU A 184 -4.04 15.14 -0.56
CA LEU A 184 -3.70 15.90 0.64
C LEU A 184 -3.06 15.01 1.73
N ASP A 185 -3.60 13.81 1.95
CA ASP A 185 -3.12 12.88 2.97
C ASP A 185 -1.74 12.31 2.65
N ALA A 186 -1.38 12.19 1.37
CA ALA A 186 -0.12 11.62 0.91
C ALA A 186 0.99 12.67 0.70
N ILE A 187 0.66 13.95 0.54
CA ILE A 187 1.67 15.01 0.41
C ILE A 187 2.51 15.05 1.69
N TRP A 188 3.83 14.91 1.51
CA TRP A 188 4.81 14.92 2.61
C TRP A 188 5.64 16.21 2.68
N GLU A 189 5.58 17.04 1.65
CA GLU A 189 6.24 18.35 1.62
C GLU A 189 5.37 19.37 2.32
N ASN A 190 5.89 19.98 3.38
CA ASN A 190 5.11 20.84 4.26
C ASN A 190 4.53 22.05 3.53
N GLU A 191 5.25 22.64 2.58
CA GLU A 191 4.77 23.80 1.82
C GLU A 191 3.63 23.43 0.88
N ALA A 192 3.83 22.43 0.00
CA ALA A 192 2.79 21.91 -0.87
C ALA A 192 1.56 21.42 -0.09
N HIS A 193 1.77 20.77 1.06
CA HIS A 193 0.68 20.34 1.94
C HIS A 193 -0.08 21.55 2.49
N ARG A 194 0.61 22.57 3.01
CA ARG A 194 -0.04 23.80 3.50
C ARG A 194 -0.87 24.47 2.43
N ASP A 195 -0.33 24.62 1.23
CA ASP A 195 -1.03 25.29 0.12
C ASP A 195 -2.28 24.51 -0.30
N ARG A 196 -2.19 23.18 -0.42
CA ARG A 196 -3.36 22.34 -0.72
C ARG A 196 -4.37 22.34 0.44
N ARG A 197 -3.89 22.37 1.69
CA ARG A 197 -4.73 22.37 2.90
C ARG A 197 -5.58 23.64 3.03
N ARG A 198 -5.09 24.81 2.62
CA ARG A 198 -5.86 26.08 2.66
C ARG A 198 -7.22 26.00 1.96
N VAL A 199 -7.29 25.26 0.85
CA VAL A 199 -8.55 25.03 0.12
C VAL A 199 -9.53 24.22 0.97
N TRP A 200 -9.03 23.15 1.60
CA TRP A 200 -9.82 22.30 2.50
C TRP A 200 -10.26 23.04 3.77
N ASP A 201 -9.41 23.90 4.34
CA ASP A 201 -9.76 24.69 5.52
C ASP A 201 -10.93 25.65 5.22
N THR A 202 -11.01 26.18 4.00
CA THR A 202 -12.18 26.95 3.56
C THR A 202 -13.44 26.08 3.49
N ALA A 203 -13.34 24.88 2.91
CA ALA A 203 -14.46 23.95 2.78
C ALA A 203 -14.93 23.37 4.12
N LEU A 204 -14.04 23.27 5.12
CA LEU A 204 -14.33 22.75 6.46
C LEU A 204 -14.52 23.87 7.50
N GLY A 205 -14.52 25.12 7.09
CA GLY A 205 -14.75 26.27 7.96
C GLY A 205 -16.22 26.42 8.37
N THR A 206 -16.47 27.13 9.47
CA THR A 206 -17.81 27.29 10.07
C THR A 206 -18.89 27.72 9.06
N LYS A 207 -18.60 28.71 8.21
CA LYS A 207 -19.54 29.20 7.18
C LYS A 207 -19.92 28.13 6.15
N ALA A 208 -19.00 27.23 5.83
CA ALA A 208 -19.28 26.13 4.90
C ALA A 208 -20.09 25.03 5.59
N LEU A 209 -19.78 24.70 6.84
CA LEU A 209 -20.51 23.72 7.65
C LEU A 209 -21.99 24.11 7.84
N GLU A 210 -22.29 25.40 8.05
CA GLU A 210 -23.67 25.90 8.12
C GLU A 210 -24.46 25.59 6.83
N ARG A 211 -23.82 25.69 5.66
CA ARG A 211 -24.45 25.35 4.38
C ARG A 211 -24.65 23.83 4.23
N TYR A 212 -23.77 23.02 4.79
CA TYR A 212 -23.86 21.56 4.74
C TYR A 212 -24.90 20.98 5.69
N GLU A 213 -25.35 21.77 6.68
CA GLU A 213 -26.36 21.35 7.64
C GLU A 213 -27.66 20.92 6.95
N GLU A 214 -28.11 21.67 5.94
CA GLU A 214 -29.34 21.35 5.20
C GLU A 214 -29.26 19.99 4.51
N GLU A 215 -28.15 19.73 3.82
CA GLU A 215 -27.88 18.46 3.15
C GLU A 215 -27.75 17.30 4.15
N THR A 216 -27.08 17.54 5.27
CA THR A 216 -26.94 16.54 6.34
C THR A 216 -28.29 16.21 6.95
N ARG A 217 -29.14 17.23 7.20
CA ARG A 217 -30.51 17.04 7.70
C ARG A 217 -31.36 16.27 6.70
N ALA A 218 -31.14 16.40 5.40
CA ALA A 218 -31.85 15.61 4.39
C ALA A 218 -31.54 14.11 4.54
N VAL A 219 -30.28 13.73 4.76
CA VAL A 219 -29.90 12.32 5.04
C VAL A 219 -30.52 11.83 6.35
N LEU A 220 -30.49 12.64 7.41
CA LEU A 220 -31.10 12.27 8.68
C LEU A 220 -32.61 12.07 8.58
N ARG A 221 -33.31 12.92 7.81
CA ARG A 221 -34.75 12.73 7.54
C ARG A 221 -35.01 11.43 6.77
N ALA A 222 -34.18 11.12 5.77
CA ALA A 222 -34.27 9.85 5.05
C ALA A 222 -34.05 8.64 5.98
N TRP A 223 -33.10 8.74 6.90
CA TRP A 223 -32.86 7.72 7.92
C TRP A 223 -34.04 7.54 8.87
N LEU A 224 -34.61 8.64 9.39
CA LEU A 224 -35.78 8.60 10.26
C LEU A 224 -36.99 7.99 9.55
N GLY A 225 -37.26 8.41 8.31
CA GLY A 225 -38.33 7.82 7.51
C GLY A 225 -38.11 6.31 7.29
N ARG A 226 -36.85 5.88 7.10
CA ARG A 226 -36.53 4.46 6.99
C ARG A 226 -36.78 3.69 8.28
N ILE A 227 -36.46 4.27 9.44
CA ILE A 227 -36.76 3.67 10.75
C ILE A 227 -38.28 3.47 10.92
N GLU A 228 -39.08 4.48 10.54
CA GLU A 228 -40.54 4.40 10.60
C GLU A 228 -41.09 3.28 9.70
N GLU A 229 -40.59 3.14 8.46
CA GLU A 229 -41.02 2.09 7.53
C GLU A 229 -40.76 0.66 8.02
N VAL A 230 -39.72 0.48 8.83
CA VAL A 230 -39.30 -0.83 9.34
C VAL A 230 -39.64 -1.01 10.81
N GLU A 231 -40.54 -0.19 11.35
CA GLU A 231 -40.98 -0.29 12.74
C GLU A 231 -41.42 -1.73 13.08
N GLY A 232 -40.98 -2.22 14.25
CA GLY A 232 -41.23 -3.59 14.70
C GLY A 232 -40.40 -4.67 14.00
N LYS A 233 -39.52 -4.32 13.05
CA LYS A 233 -38.60 -5.25 12.39
C LYS A 233 -37.15 -5.02 12.84
N PRO A 234 -36.33 -6.09 12.93
CA PRO A 234 -34.90 -5.94 13.18
C PRO A 234 -34.21 -5.11 12.09
N ILE A 235 -33.29 -4.23 12.50
CA ILE A 235 -32.48 -3.40 11.60
C ILE A 235 -31.01 -3.77 11.76
N ASP A 236 -30.30 -3.89 10.64
CA ASP A 236 -28.84 -4.02 10.64
C ASP A 236 -28.18 -2.65 10.89
N THR A 237 -27.86 -2.37 12.15
CA THR A 237 -27.21 -1.11 12.54
C THR A 237 -25.80 -0.96 11.97
N ALA A 238 -25.10 -2.07 11.69
CA ALA A 238 -23.76 -2.02 11.09
C ALA A 238 -23.82 -1.57 9.63
N LEU A 239 -24.85 -2.01 8.90
CA LEU A 239 -25.16 -1.51 7.56
C LEU A 239 -25.48 -0.01 7.59
N TYR A 240 -26.41 0.45 8.43
CA TYR A 240 -26.77 1.88 8.43
C TYR A 240 -25.65 2.79 8.95
N ALA A 241 -24.76 2.29 9.82
CA ALA A 241 -23.56 3.00 10.26
C ALA A 241 -22.59 3.33 9.09
N LYS A 242 -22.62 2.57 7.99
CA LYS A 242 -21.86 2.89 6.77
C LYS A 242 -22.66 3.67 5.73
N LEU A 243 -23.97 3.41 5.57
CA LEU A 243 -24.80 4.08 4.57
C LEU A 243 -25.00 5.57 4.88
N ILE A 244 -25.28 5.92 6.14
CA ILE A 244 -25.52 7.31 6.55
C ILE A 244 -24.34 8.24 6.22
N PRO A 245 -23.09 7.96 6.65
CA PRO A 245 -21.96 8.80 6.28
C PRO A 245 -21.65 8.78 4.78
N PHE A 246 -21.93 7.68 4.08
CA PHE A 246 -21.73 7.58 2.63
C PHE A 246 -22.69 8.51 1.86
N ASP A 247 -23.99 8.47 2.17
CA ASP A 247 -24.98 9.38 1.59
C ASP A 247 -24.68 10.85 1.94
N ASN A 248 -24.25 11.11 3.18
CA ASN A 248 -23.87 12.45 3.61
C ASN A 248 -22.67 12.98 2.83
N MET A 249 -21.63 12.15 2.65
CA MET A 249 -20.47 12.49 1.84
C MET A 249 -20.85 12.74 0.38
N GLY A 250 -21.78 11.96 -0.18
CA GLY A 250 -22.32 12.19 -1.52
C GLY A 250 -22.94 13.56 -1.67
N ARG A 251 -23.84 13.94 -0.76
CA ARG A 251 -24.55 15.21 -0.83
C ARG A 251 -23.66 16.42 -0.56
N VAL A 252 -22.83 16.35 0.48
CA VAL A 252 -21.95 17.45 0.86
C VAL A 252 -20.77 17.59 -0.11
N GLY A 253 -20.11 16.48 -0.45
CA GLY A 253 -18.89 16.48 -1.26
C GLY A 253 -19.15 16.57 -2.77
N PHE A 254 -20.13 15.81 -3.27
CA PHE A 254 -20.40 15.68 -4.70
C PHE A 254 -21.73 16.31 -5.14
N SER A 255 -22.52 16.87 -4.21
CA SER A 255 -23.90 17.29 -4.50
C SER A 255 -24.71 16.18 -5.17
N HIS A 256 -24.41 14.93 -4.81
CA HIS A 256 -24.98 13.73 -5.40
C HIS A 256 -25.69 12.91 -4.33
N ASN A 257 -26.92 12.50 -4.61
CA ASN A 257 -27.68 11.66 -3.69
C ASN A 257 -27.59 10.19 -4.13
N PHE A 258 -26.79 9.39 -3.42
CA PHE A 258 -26.72 7.94 -3.69
C PHE A 258 -27.98 7.20 -3.23
N GLY A 259 -28.73 7.75 -2.27
CA GLY A 259 -30.00 7.17 -1.79
C GLY A 259 -29.84 5.84 -1.04
N THR A 260 -28.63 5.49 -0.61
CA THR A 260 -28.36 4.17 0.00
C THR A 260 -29.14 3.95 1.29
N VAL A 261 -29.36 5.01 2.08
CA VAL A 261 -30.14 4.94 3.32
C VAL A 261 -31.60 4.58 3.05
N GLN A 262 -32.20 5.16 2.00
CA GLN A 262 -33.58 4.87 1.62
C GLN A 262 -33.71 3.46 1.06
N ASP A 263 -32.81 3.09 0.16
CA ASP A 263 -32.78 1.77 -0.47
C ASP A 263 -32.45 0.64 0.53
N GLY A 264 -31.78 0.96 1.64
CA GLY A 264 -31.35 0.00 2.65
C GLY A 264 -30.33 -1.01 2.13
N ARG A 265 -29.51 -0.62 1.14
CA ARG A 265 -28.47 -1.45 0.53
C ARG A 265 -27.29 -0.60 0.04
N ASP A 266 -26.15 -1.26 -0.15
CA ASP A 266 -24.94 -0.60 -0.64
C ASP A 266 -25.08 -0.11 -2.08
N ASP A 267 -24.53 1.07 -2.35
CA ASP A 267 -24.24 1.51 -3.71
C ASP A 267 -22.97 0.81 -4.25
N ARG A 268 -22.89 0.67 -5.57
CA ARG A 268 -21.74 0.07 -6.25
C ARG A 268 -20.42 0.81 -5.92
N MET A 269 -20.46 2.13 -5.78
CA MET A 269 -19.30 2.92 -5.40
C MET A 269 -18.80 2.54 -3.99
N LEU A 270 -19.71 2.33 -3.03
CA LEU A 270 -19.35 1.92 -1.67
C LEU A 270 -18.72 0.52 -1.65
N GLU A 271 -19.26 -0.42 -2.42
CA GLU A 271 -18.71 -1.77 -2.58
C GLU A 271 -17.27 -1.75 -3.14
N LEU A 272 -17.02 -0.91 -4.15
CA LEU A 272 -15.70 -0.74 -4.76
C LEU A 272 -14.69 -0.12 -3.78
N ILE A 273 -15.13 0.85 -2.96
CA ILE A 273 -14.31 1.45 -1.89
C ILE A 273 -13.92 0.39 -0.87
N GLU A 274 -14.88 -0.36 -0.34
CA GLU A 274 -14.63 -1.41 0.65
C GLU A 274 -13.65 -2.47 0.12
N THR A 275 -13.86 -2.92 -1.12
CA THR A 275 -13.02 -3.95 -1.75
C THR A 275 -11.58 -3.46 -1.91
N SER A 276 -11.41 -2.20 -2.35
CA SER A 276 -10.10 -1.59 -2.55
C SER A 276 -9.34 -1.42 -1.23
N PHE A 277 -10.01 -0.94 -0.18
CA PHE A 277 -9.39 -0.79 1.14
C PHE A 277 -9.07 -2.13 1.80
N LYS A 278 -9.95 -3.14 1.66
CA LYS A 278 -9.68 -4.51 2.16
C LYS A 278 -8.43 -5.09 1.49
N LEU A 279 -8.26 -4.93 0.17
CA LEU A 279 -7.06 -5.38 -0.53
C LEU A 279 -5.79 -4.68 0.03
N ALA A 280 -5.82 -3.36 0.16
CA ALA A 280 -4.69 -2.59 0.72
C ALA A 280 -4.35 -3.01 2.16
N ALA A 281 -5.36 -3.16 3.01
CA ALA A 281 -5.21 -3.59 4.40
C ALA A 281 -4.64 -5.02 4.51
N ARG A 282 -5.05 -5.94 3.63
CA ARG A 282 -4.58 -7.32 3.62
C ARG A 282 -3.08 -7.41 3.36
N MET A 283 -2.52 -6.51 2.55
CA MET A 283 -1.08 -6.45 2.25
C MET A 283 -0.23 -5.99 3.44
N GLY A 284 -0.83 -5.56 4.56
CA GLY A 284 -0.08 -5.33 5.82
C GLY A 284 1.02 -4.28 5.71
N GLY A 285 0.80 -3.24 4.88
CA GLY A 285 1.78 -2.17 4.65
C GLY A 285 2.94 -2.55 3.73
N ILE A 286 2.86 -3.68 3.02
CA ILE A 286 3.77 -3.99 1.92
C ILE A 286 3.32 -3.18 0.69
N SER A 287 4.10 -2.17 0.32
CA SER A 287 3.73 -1.20 -0.75
C SER A 287 4.19 -1.59 -2.15
N TRP A 288 5.23 -2.42 -2.31
CA TRP A 288 5.75 -2.77 -3.63
C TRP A 288 4.74 -3.50 -4.56
N PRO A 289 3.82 -4.37 -4.08
CA PRO A 289 2.84 -5.00 -4.95
C PRO A 289 1.85 -3.99 -5.50
N LEU A 290 1.46 -2.98 -4.71
CA LEU A 290 0.65 -1.86 -5.18
C LEU A 290 1.35 -1.10 -6.31
N MET A 291 2.67 -0.95 -6.23
CA MET A 291 3.46 -0.32 -7.29
C MET A 291 3.49 -1.12 -8.58
N LEU A 292 3.66 -2.43 -8.50
CA LEU A 292 3.53 -3.30 -9.67
C LEU A 292 2.13 -3.22 -10.30
N LEU A 293 1.08 -3.27 -9.47
CA LEU A 293 -0.30 -3.16 -9.94
C LEU A 293 -0.57 -1.80 -10.59
N SER A 294 0.02 -0.72 -10.08
CA SER A 294 -0.15 0.62 -10.65
C SER A 294 0.53 0.82 -12.00
N SER A 295 1.57 0.02 -12.31
CA SER A 295 2.29 0.07 -13.58
C SER A 295 1.60 -0.69 -14.71
N ILE A 296 0.63 -1.55 -14.38
CA ILE A 296 -0.16 -2.28 -15.36
C ILE A 296 -1.40 -1.42 -15.69
N PRO A 297 -1.90 -1.41 -16.94
CA PRO A 297 -3.14 -0.70 -17.24
C PRO A 297 -4.25 -1.15 -16.29
N ARG A 298 -5.04 -0.20 -15.80
CA ARG A 298 -6.11 -0.49 -14.84
C ARG A 298 -7.25 -1.24 -15.54
N PHE A 299 -7.68 -2.35 -14.95
CA PHE A 299 -8.77 -3.18 -15.45
C PHE A 299 -9.80 -3.47 -14.35
N GLY A 300 -10.99 -3.91 -14.75
CA GLY A 300 -12.05 -4.33 -13.83
C GLY A 300 -12.47 -3.25 -12.84
N MET A 301 -12.66 -3.64 -11.58
CA MET A 301 -13.16 -2.80 -10.49
C MET A 301 -12.38 -1.50 -10.28
N VAL A 302 -11.06 -1.50 -10.48
CA VAL A 302 -10.24 -0.29 -10.29
C VAL A 302 -10.56 0.77 -11.35
N LYS A 303 -10.72 0.35 -12.61
CA LYS A 303 -11.11 1.25 -13.70
C LYS A 303 -12.55 1.72 -13.54
N GLU A 304 -13.43 0.85 -13.07
CA GLU A 304 -14.82 1.18 -12.75
C GLU A 304 -14.91 2.25 -11.66
N PHE A 305 -14.16 2.06 -10.56
CA PHE A 305 -14.08 3.01 -9.45
C PHE A 305 -13.60 4.40 -9.89
N GLU A 306 -12.52 4.45 -10.69
CA GLU A 306 -12.06 5.71 -11.27
C GLU A 306 -13.08 6.35 -12.21
N GLY A 307 -13.76 5.54 -13.03
CA GLY A 307 -14.79 6.03 -13.93
C GLY A 307 -15.99 6.62 -13.20
N LEU A 308 -16.44 5.97 -12.12
CA LEU A 308 -17.48 6.50 -11.24
C LEU A 308 -17.05 7.80 -10.56
N GLY A 309 -15.84 7.83 -10.00
CA GLY A 309 -15.29 9.04 -9.37
C GLY A 309 -15.15 10.20 -10.35
N ALA A 310 -14.66 9.96 -11.57
CA ALA A 310 -14.55 10.98 -12.60
C ALA A 310 -15.93 11.53 -13.01
N ARG A 311 -16.93 10.66 -13.18
CA ARG A 311 -18.31 11.09 -13.50
C ARG A 311 -18.90 11.98 -12.40
N LEU A 312 -18.75 11.61 -11.14
CA LEU A 312 -19.25 12.42 -10.02
C LEU A 312 -18.61 13.81 -9.98
N VAL A 313 -17.31 13.90 -10.29
CA VAL A 313 -16.62 15.19 -10.39
C VAL A 313 -17.13 15.99 -11.59
N ASP A 314 -17.27 15.37 -12.75
CA ASP A 314 -17.76 16.02 -13.97
C ASP A 314 -19.20 16.55 -13.78
N GLU A 315 -20.08 15.75 -13.19
CA GLU A 315 -21.44 16.14 -12.81
C GLU A 315 -21.42 17.34 -11.86
N ARG A 316 -20.56 17.31 -10.83
CA ARG A 316 -20.45 18.41 -9.88
C ARG A 316 -19.97 19.70 -10.54
N MET A 317 -19.01 19.61 -11.46
CA MET A 317 -18.46 20.75 -12.21
C MET A 317 -19.47 21.32 -13.21
N ALA A 318 -20.39 20.49 -13.73
CA ALA A 318 -21.47 20.94 -14.61
C ALA A 318 -22.52 21.79 -13.87
N VAL A 319 -22.69 21.58 -12.57
CA VAL A 319 -23.56 22.40 -11.72
C VAL A 319 -22.93 23.79 -11.55
N ARG A 320 -23.39 24.76 -12.33
CA ARG A 320 -22.92 26.16 -12.23
C ARG A 320 -23.11 26.68 -10.80
N PRO A 321 -22.12 27.39 -10.22
CA PRO A 321 -22.31 28.04 -8.94
C PRO A 321 -23.48 29.01 -9.04
N ASN A 322 -24.44 28.91 -8.12
CA ASN A 322 -25.54 29.87 -8.03
C ASN A 322 -24.93 31.27 -7.78
N PRO A 323 -25.11 32.25 -8.68
CA PRO A 323 -24.47 33.56 -8.56
C PRO A 323 -24.85 34.31 -7.26
N ARG A 324 -25.92 33.90 -6.57
CA ARG A 324 -26.33 34.45 -5.26
C ARG A 324 -25.52 33.94 -4.07
N ALA A 325 -24.68 32.92 -4.22
CA ALA A 325 -23.90 32.34 -3.12
C ALA A 325 -22.52 33.00 -2.92
N VAL A 326 -22.08 33.85 -3.85
CA VAL A 326 -20.75 34.49 -3.89
C VAL A 326 -20.78 35.92 -3.32
N THR A 327 -21.95 36.54 -3.10
CA THR A 327 -22.07 37.94 -2.65
C THR A 327 -22.02 38.13 -1.13
N VAL A 328 -21.50 37.18 -0.35
CA VAL A 328 -21.36 37.33 1.11
C VAL A 328 -19.87 37.21 1.48
N GLY A 329 -19.09 38.20 1.03
CA GLY A 329 -17.65 38.25 1.26
C GLY A 329 -16.98 39.60 0.97
N GLU A 330 -17.73 40.62 0.57
CA GLU A 330 -17.24 41.99 0.43
C GLU A 330 -18.20 42.93 1.15
N SER A 331 -17.99 43.09 2.47
CA SER A 331 -18.37 44.26 3.25
C SER A 331 -17.55 44.32 4.52
#